data_AF-A0A7J3QA69-F1
#
_entry.id   AF-A0A7J3QA69-F1
#
_cell.length_a   1.000
_cell.length_b   1.000
_cell.length_c   1.000
_cell.angle_alpha   90.00
_cell.angle_beta   90.00
_cell.angle_gamma   90.00
#
_symmetry.space_group_name_H-M   'P 1'
#
loop_
_entity.id
_entity.type
_entity.pdbx_description
1 polymer ?
#
loop_
_entity_poly.entity_id
_entity_poly.type
_entity_poly.pdbx_seq_one_letter_code
_entity_poly.pdbx_strand_id
1 'polypeptide(L)'
;MYVLVIIAVLIAGFVGYFAGSATTGYATVTEFKTVVSPTTITYYPAVAVSPEKIRAAWIYVGPIGDLGWSYMHDLGRRVVESLFKQWLETTYYEAVSEAELLSRIDELVRAGYTVIFTTSFEFMEKTYEAAKKYPNVMFFHCSGYMRWDNMGTYFADLYQVYYLNGLMAGALTKTGKIGYVAAFTIPEVIRHINAFAIGAKEVGEQLGKNIEVYVVEIGAWFAPDKAVDAARYLVDVVGVDVIAFTEDSSAIVEYAQEQYKRGKEVYVFSHYGPMYEFGPDVVVSGQLVRWEVIYADILTKIRSGVLNPLNLRNVDYWYLLNTGAVELGAHVFENGTVMMVNPKFVPKLREVVVKDRLAGDKISVFDLVMRRYEQMRRAPILQALQFSALTHELENLTYVDIGGKERLYLVSTEFDPFIGPLDGWCKYTGTYAFTEYCKKSDKVSIPAGVRLGHADLWNMDWFVSWVKYLGGR
;
A
#
# COMPACT_ATOMS: atom_id res chain seq x y z
N MET A 1 31.45 34.14 -26.71
CA MET A 1 32.78 34.19 -27.37
C MET A 1 33.82 34.00 -26.27
N TYR A 2 34.37 32.78 -26.19
CA TYR A 2 35.74 32.41 -25.77
C TYR A 2 36.50 33.43 -24.88
N VAL A 3 37.01 33.10 -23.69
CA VAL A 3 38.06 32.11 -23.35
C VAL A 3 38.29 32.29 -21.83
N LEU A 4 38.23 31.25 -20.97
CA LEU A 4 39.34 30.34 -20.58
C LEU A 4 40.49 31.15 -19.90
N VAL A 5 41.21 30.77 -18.85
CA VAL A 5 41.51 29.51 -18.14
C VAL A 5 42.45 29.90 -16.98
N ILE A 6 42.19 29.46 -15.75
CA ILE A 6 42.91 28.43 -14.96
C ILE A 6 44.37 28.77 -14.58
N ILE A 7 44.73 28.29 -13.37
CA ILE A 7 46.04 27.75 -12.89
C ILE A 7 46.72 28.72 -11.91
N ALA A 8 46.61 28.54 -10.58
CA ALA A 8 47.04 27.46 -9.69
C ALA A 8 48.49 27.57 -9.20
N VAL A 9 48.74 26.87 -8.08
CA VAL A 9 50.05 26.47 -7.50
C VAL A 9 50.57 27.47 -6.46
N LEU A 10 50.32 27.23 -5.17
CA LEU A 10 51.07 26.36 -4.24
C LEU A 10 52.53 26.81 -4.06
N ILE A 11 52.95 27.06 -2.81
CA ILE A 11 53.93 26.24 -2.08
C ILE A 11 54.30 26.93 -0.77
N ALA A 12 54.40 26.08 0.24
CA ALA A 12 54.70 26.33 1.64
C ALA A 12 56.18 26.63 1.91
N GLY A 13 56.45 27.12 3.13
CA GLY A 13 57.70 26.85 3.84
C GLY A 13 58.22 28.08 4.59
N PHE A 14 58.01 28.21 5.90
CA PHE A 14 58.76 27.64 7.05
C PHE A 14 59.92 28.54 7.54
N VAL A 15 59.96 28.74 8.87
CA VAL A 15 61.08 29.22 9.72
C VAL A 15 61.46 30.70 9.58
N GLY A 16 61.67 31.51 10.61
CA GLY A 16 61.74 31.32 12.05
C GLY A 16 62.68 32.39 12.64
N TYR A 17 62.27 32.96 13.77
CA TYR A 17 63.12 33.44 14.88
C TYR A 17 64.13 34.59 14.64
N PHE A 18 63.94 35.74 15.30
CA PHE A 18 64.83 36.23 16.38
C PHE A 18 64.42 37.61 16.94
N ALA A 19 64.52 37.69 18.27
CA ALA A 19 64.95 38.81 19.12
C ALA A 19 64.17 40.14 19.14
N GLY A 20 63.63 40.44 20.33
CA GLY A 20 63.04 41.73 20.68
C GLY A 20 64.02 42.77 21.21
N SER A 21 63.52 43.99 21.39
CA SER A 21 64.05 45.02 22.29
C SER A 21 62.90 45.94 22.72
N ALA A 22 62.84 46.21 24.02
CA ALA A 22 61.71 46.75 24.75
C ALA A 22 61.53 48.27 24.60
N THR A 23 60.28 48.74 24.70
CA THR A 23 59.93 49.97 25.45
C THR A 23 58.52 49.83 26.05
N THR A 24 58.42 50.21 27.32
CA THR A 24 57.26 50.09 28.20
C THR A 24 56.26 51.22 27.97
N GLY A 25 54.99 50.86 27.76
CA GLY A 25 53.83 51.75 27.87
C GLY A 25 52.61 50.94 28.27
N TYR A 26 52.21 51.03 29.54
CA TYR A 26 50.96 50.43 30.02
C TYR A 26 49.85 51.48 29.98
N ALA A 27 48.79 51.25 29.19
CA ALA A 27 47.44 51.74 29.45
C ALA A 27 46.40 50.93 28.64
N THR A 28 45.72 50.03 29.35
CA THR A 28 44.35 49.49 29.15
C THR A 28 43.79 49.35 27.73
N VAL A 29 43.80 48.10 27.23
CA VAL A 29 42.84 47.62 26.22
C VAL A 29 41.83 46.74 26.93
N THR A 30 40.57 47.17 26.96
CA THR A 30 39.43 46.36 27.39
C THR A 30 39.23 45.26 26.35
N GLU A 31 39.67 44.04 26.66
CA GLU A 31 39.44 42.87 25.82
C GLU A 31 38.04 42.32 26.13
N PHE A 32 37.11 42.44 25.17
CA PHE A 32 35.83 41.74 25.24
C PHE A 32 36.09 40.25 25.01
N LYS A 33 36.19 39.47 26.08
CA LYS A 33 36.10 38.01 26.01
C LYS A 33 34.67 37.63 25.66
N THR A 34 34.43 37.21 24.42
CA THR A 34 33.20 36.50 24.05
C THR A 34 33.21 35.16 24.77
N VAL A 35 32.53 35.08 25.92
CA VAL A 35 32.24 33.82 26.58
C VAL A 35 31.16 33.12 25.75
N VAL A 36 31.58 32.27 24.82
CA VAL A 36 30.67 31.29 24.21
C VAL A 36 30.40 30.25 25.28
N SER A 37 29.36 30.46 26.09
CA SER A 37 28.84 29.41 26.95
C SER A 37 28.28 28.32 26.03
N PRO A 38 28.72 27.06 26.12
CA PRO A 38 28.04 25.98 25.43
C PRO A 38 26.64 25.90 26.05
N THR A 39 25.63 26.32 25.30
CA THR A 39 24.23 26.04 25.64
C THR A 39 24.09 24.53 25.61
N THR A 40 24.22 23.92 26.78
CA THR A 40 23.95 22.51 26.95
C THR A 40 22.43 22.40 26.83
N ILE A 41 21.93 22.00 25.67
CA ILE A 41 20.52 21.63 25.52
C ILE A 41 20.36 20.37 26.36
N THR A 42 19.90 20.54 27.60
CA THR A 42 19.37 19.42 28.38
C THR A 42 18.16 18.90 27.64
N TYR A 43 18.34 17.80 26.90
CA TYR A 43 17.25 16.97 26.41
C TYR A 43 16.61 16.31 27.63
N TYR A 44 15.57 16.94 28.18
CA TYR A 44 14.64 16.22 29.02
C TYR A 44 13.88 15.29 28.07
N PRO A 45 13.92 13.95 28.26
CA PRO A 45 12.97 13.11 27.57
C PRO A 45 11.59 13.62 27.95
N ALA A 46 10.88 14.21 26.98
CA ALA A 46 9.48 14.53 27.16
C ALA A 46 8.81 13.19 27.48
N VAL A 47 8.38 13.01 28.73
CA VAL A 47 7.46 11.94 29.06
C VAL A 47 6.26 12.22 28.18
N ALA A 48 6.04 11.39 27.16
CA ALA A 48 4.94 11.56 26.22
C ALA A 48 3.64 11.46 27.03
N VAL A 49 3.04 12.62 27.33
CA VAL A 49 1.78 12.68 28.06
C VAL A 49 0.68 12.31 27.09
N SER A 50 -0.08 11.27 27.44
CA SER A 50 -1.30 10.88 26.74
C SER A 50 -2.23 12.10 26.54
N PRO A 51 -2.57 12.48 25.29
CA PRO A 51 -3.37 13.67 25.04
C PRO A 51 -4.84 13.44 25.45
N GLU A 52 -5.45 14.36 26.19
CA GLU A 52 -6.87 14.25 26.58
C GLU A 52 -7.83 14.34 25.39
N LYS A 53 -7.50 15.17 24.40
CA LYS A 53 -8.21 15.34 23.13
C LYS A 53 -7.23 15.25 21.97
N ILE A 54 -7.70 14.74 20.84
CA ILE A 54 -6.95 14.63 19.59
C ILE A 54 -7.70 15.40 18.50
N ARG A 55 -6.98 16.26 17.79
CA ARG A 55 -7.47 16.91 16.57
C ARG A 55 -6.73 16.29 15.40
N ALA A 56 -7.45 15.51 14.60
CA ALA A 56 -6.90 14.75 13.49
C ALA A 56 -7.45 15.24 12.15
N ALA A 57 -6.61 15.28 11.12
CA ALA A 57 -7.00 15.71 9.78
C ALA A 57 -6.63 14.66 8.74
N TRP A 58 -7.46 14.55 7.70
CA TRP A 58 -7.20 13.69 6.55
C TRP A 58 -7.06 14.53 5.28
N ILE A 59 -6.14 14.16 4.40
CA ILE A 59 -5.95 14.83 3.11
C ILE A 59 -6.09 13.81 2.01
N TYR A 60 -7.15 13.94 1.20
CA TYR A 60 -7.49 13.06 0.09
C TYR A 60 -6.98 13.61 -1.24
N VAL A 61 -6.49 12.70 -2.10
CA VAL A 61 -6.05 13.03 -3.47
C VAL A 61 -7.22 13.24 -4.42
N GLY A 62 -8.29 12.45 -4.25
CA GLY A 62 -9.50 12.53 -5.05
C GLY A 62 -10.66 13.20 -4.32
N PRO A 63 -11.80 13.40 -5.01
CA PRO A 63 -13.04 13.80 -4.39
C PRO A 63 -13.67 12.63 -3.63
N ILE A 64 -14.43 12.90 -2.56
CA ILE A 64 -15.23 11.88 -1.87
C ILE A 64 -16.25 11.22 -2.82
N GLY A 65 -16.62 11.91 -3.91
CA GLY A 65 -17.49 11.40 -4.95
C GLY A 65 -16.87 10.36 -5.89
N ASP A 66 -15.62 9.93 -5.69
CA ASP A 66 -15.03 8.81 -6.46
C ASP A 66 -15.70 7.45 -6.19
N LEU A 67 -16.37 7.32 -5.03
CA LEU A 67 -17.04 6.10 -4.56
C LEU A 67 -16.11 4.87 -4.43
N GLY A 68 -14.80 5.11 -4.39
CA GLY A 68 -13.76 4.11 -4.21
C GLY A 68 -12.72 4.59 -3.20
N TRP A 69 -11.57 5.08 -3.65
CA TRP A 69 -10.43 5.35 -2.77
C TRP A 69 -10.69 6.42 -1.70
N SER A 70 -10.97 7.65 -2.12
CA SER A 70 -11.16 8.79 -1.23
C SER A 70 -12.45 8.65 -0.43
N TYR A 71 -13.50 8.10 -1.07
CA TYR A 71 -14.74 7.74 -0.38
C TYR A 71 -14.49 6.79 0.79
N MET A 72 -13.72 5.72 0.58
CA MET A 72 -13.46 4.73 1.63
C MET A 72 -12.57 5.30 2.73
N HIS A 73 -11.59 6.16 2.41
CA HIS A 73 -10.83 6.88 3.43
C HIS A 73 -11.72 7.79 4.30
N ASP A 74 -12.65 8.51 3.67
CA ASP A 74 -13.63 9.35 4.37
C ASP A 74 -14.64 8.53 5.18
N LEU A 75 -15.07 7.38 4.69
CA LEU A 75 -15.88 6.43 5.46
C LEU A 75 -15.11 5.99 6.72
N GLY A 76 -13.84 5.62 6.58
CA GLY A 76 -12.98 5.26 7.71
C GLY A 76 -12.87 6.38 8.74
N ARG A 77 -12.66 7.63 8.28
CA ARG A 77 -12.64 8.83 9.14
C ARG A 77 -13.96 9.01 9.90
N ARG A 78 -15.10 8.94 9.22
CA ARG A 78 -16.43 9.11 9.83
C ARG A 78 -16.73 8.03 10.87
N VAL A 79 -16.29 6.79 10.63
CA VAL A 79 -16.44 5.70 11.62
C VAL A 79 -15.65 6.02 12.89
N VAL A 80 -14.36 6.37 12.79
CA VAL A 80 -13.56 6.68 13.99
C VAL A 80 -14.01 7.98 14.68
N GLU A 81 -14.48 8.97 13.93
CA GLU A 81 -15.12 10.17 14.48
C GLU A 81 -16.33 9.81 15.34
N SER A 82 -17.21 8.93 14.83
CA SER A 82 -18.38 8.46 15.57
C SER A 82 -17.99 7.66 16.84
N LEU A 83 -17.05 6.71 16.70
CA LEU A 83 -16.57 5.87 17.81
C LEU A 83 -15.90 6.68 18.92
N PHE A 84 -15.15 7.72 18.56
CA PHE A 84 -14.27 8.45 19.46
C PHE A 84 -14.70 9.91 19.71
N LYS A 85 -15.94 10.26 19.38
CA LYS A 85 -16.51 11.62 19.50
C LYS A 85 -16.32 12.33 20.84
N GLN A 86 -16.02 11.59 21.91
CA GLN A 86 -15.75 12.15 23.23
C GLN A 86 -14.39 12.85 23.33
N TRP A 87 -13.42 12.45 22.51
CA TRP A 87 -12.04 12.94 22.56
C TRP A 87 -11.40 13.17 21.20
N LEU A 88 -12.05 12.81 20.09
CA LEU A 88 -11.57 13.03 18.73
C LEU A 88 -12.38 14.13 18.03
N GLU A 89 -11.68 15.11 17.48
CA GLU A 89 -12.20 16.10 16.52
C GLU A 89 -11.53 15.85 15.18
N THR A 90 -12.32 15.77 14.10
CA THR A 90 -11.78 15.50 12.76
C THR A 90 -12.06 16.63 11.76
N THR A 91 -11.20 16.75 10.77
CA THR A 91 -11.45 17.52 9.54
C THR A 91 -10.84 16.81 8.34
N TYR A 92 -11.11 17.31 7.15
CA TYR A 92 -10.47 16.83 5.94
C TYR A 92 -10.29 17.93 4.88
N TYR A 93 -9.41 17.65 3.92
CA TYR A 93 -9.37 18.28 2.60
C TYR A 93 -9.51 17.19 1.54
N GLU A 94 -10.22 17.50 0.46
CA GLU A 94 -10.37 16.60 -0.70
C GLU A 94 -9.80 17.22 -1.97
N ALA A 95 -9.58 16.38 -2.99
CA ALA A 95 -9.03 16.79 -4.28
C ALA A 95 -7.73 17.62 -4.19
N VAL A 96 -6.86 17.27 -3.23
CA VAL A 96 -5.61 18.00 -3.00
C VAL A 96 -4.56 17.47 -3.96
N SER A 97 -4.00 18.35 -4.78
CA SER A 97 -2.85 17.98 -5.60
C SER A 97 -1.58 17.87 -4.75
N GLU A 98 -0.60 17.13 -5.25
CA GLU A 98 0.72 17.05 -4.62
C GLU A 98 1.31 18.45 -4.36
N ALA A 99 1.14 19.39 -5.30
CA ALA A 99 1.65 20.77 -5.19
C ALA A 99 1.02 21.57 -4.04
N GLU A 100 -0.24 21.30 -3.71
CA GLU A 100 -0.98 22.02 -2.67
C GLU A 100 -0.76 21.43 -1.27
N LEU A 101 -0.24 20.20 -1.17
CA LEU A 101 -0.16 19.45 0.08
C LEU A 101 0.47 20.24 1.23
N LEU A 102 1.64 20.85 1.02
CA LEU A 102 2.35 21.60 2.07
C LEU A 102 1.54 22.80 2.57
N SER A 103 0.83 23.50 1.68
CA SER A 103 -0.05 24.61 2.08
C SER A 103 -1.21 24.11 2.95
N ARG A 104 -1.81 22.99 2.58
CA ARG A 104 -2.90 22.36 3.36
C ARG A 104 -2.42 21.89 4.72
N ILE A 105 -1.23 21.29 4.80
CA ILE A 105 -0.62 20.92 6.07
C ILE A 105 -0.36 22.18 6.92
N ASP A 106 0.21 23.24 6.35
CA ASP A 106 0.45 24.50 7.07
C ASP A 106 -0.84 25.10 7.65
N GLU A 107 -1.94 25.07 6.90
CA GLU A 107 -3.27 25.50 7.36
C GLU A 107 -3.76 24.65 8.55
N LEU A 108 -3.67 23.32 8.45
CA LEU A 108 -4.08 22.39 9.51
C LEU A 108 -3.25 22.58 10.78
N VAL A 109 -1.93 22.74 10.66
CA VAL A 109 -1.04 22.96 11.81
C VAL A 109 -1.36 24.30 12.48
N ARG A 110 -1.57 25.38 11.72
CA ARG A 110 -2.00 26.68 12.28
C ARG A 110 -3.38 26.59 12.95
N ALA A 111 -4.27 25.77 12.40
CA ALA A 111 -5.57 25.51 12.98
C ALA A 111 -5.51 24.61 14.23
N GLY A 112 -4.35 24.06 14.59
CA GLY A 112 -4.13 23.28 15.82
C GLY A 112 -4.36 21.77 15.68
N TYR A 113 -4.33 21.23 14.46
CA TYR A 113 -4.34 19.78 14.24
C TYR A 113 -2.96 19.18 14.52
N THR A 114 -2.93 18.09 15.27
CA THR A 114 -1.70 17.44 15.76
C THR A 114 -1.49 16.03 15.21
N VAL A 115 -2.48 15.50 14.49
CA VAL A 115 -2.40 14.23 13.76
C VAL A 115 -2.87 14.46 12.34
N ILE A 116 -2.04 14.13 11.35
CA ILE A 116 -2.37 14.35 9.92
C ILE A 116 -2.15 13.05 9.15
N PHE A 117 -3.21 12.59 8.50
CA PHE A 117 -3.20 11.46 7.57
C PHE A 117 -3.11 11.98 6.14
N THR A 118 -2.07 11.59 5.40
CA THR A 118 -1.95 11.88 3.96
C THR A 118 -2.23 10.60 3.17
N THR A 119 -3.27 10.59 2.34
CA THR A 119 -3.91 9.35 1.87
C THR A 119 -3.63 9.02 0.40
N SER A 120 -2.42 9.32 -0.10
CA SER A 120 -2.02 8.97 -1.47
C SER A 120 -0.52 8.83 -1.56
N PHE A 121 -0.04 7.88 -2.36
CA PHE A 121 1.37 7.58 -2.53
C PHE A 121 2.21 8.82 -2.90
N GLU A 122 1.70 9.66 -3.81
CA GLU A 122 2.42 10.85 -4.29
C GLU A 122 2.66 11.90 -3.20
N PHE A 123 1.93 11.85 -2.08
CA PHE A 123 2.13 12.76 -0.95
C PHE A 123 3.39 12.46 -0.12
N MET A 124 4.13 11.38 -0.40
CA MET A 124 5.22 10.88 0.45
C MET A 124 6.29 11.92 0.74
N GLU A 125 6.90 12.50 -0.29
CA GLU A 125 8.06 13.39 -0.15
C GLU A 125 7.70 14.67 0.60
N LYS A 126 6.53 15.24 0.29
CA LYS A 126 6.04 16.47 0.94
C LYS A 126 5.52 16.22 2.35
N THR A 127 4.96 15.04 2.63
CA THR A 127 4.66 14.64 4.02
C THR A 127 5.94 14.52 4.83
N TYR A 128 7.00 13.97 4.24
CA TYR A 128 8.32 13.87 4.87
C TYR A 128 8.99 15.23 5.12
N GLU A 129 8.85 16.17 4.18
CA GLU A 129 9.26 17.57 4.38
C GLU A 129 8.49 18.22 5.55
N ALA A 130 7.16 18.06 5.57
CA ALA A 130 6.32 18.58 6.63
C ALA A 130 6.65 17.97 8.00
N ALA A 131 6.95 16.67 8.06
CA ALA A 131 7.36 15.99 9.29
C ALA A 131 8.61 16.63 9.92
N LYS A 132 9.61 16.97 9.09
CA LYS A 132 10.81 17.70 9.53
C LYS A 132 10.51 19.11 10.01
N LYS A 133 9.57 19.79 9.34
CA LYS A 133 9.16 21.17 9.68
C LYS A 133 8.35 21.24 10.99
N TYR A 134 7.55 20.21 11.28
CA TYR A 134 6.59 20.21 12.39
C TYR A 134 6.80 19.02 13.36
N PRO A 135 7.87 19.01 14.16
CA PRO A 135 8.25 17.87 15.00
C PRO A 135 7.22 17.48 16.08
N ASN A 136 6.28 18.37 16.40
CA ASN A 136 5.21 18.11 17.38
C ASN A 136 3.93 17.54 16.75
N VAL A 137 3.84 17.47 15.42
CA VAL A 137 2.69 16.95 14.69
C VAL A 137 3.01 15.54 14.25
N MET A 138 2.11 14.59 14.49
CA MET A 138 2.25 13.22 14.02
C MET A 138 1.68 13.08 12.62
N PHE A 139 2.47 12.51 11.72
CA PHE A 139 2.09 12.24 10.35
C PHE A 139 1.95 10.73 10.12
N PHE A 140 0.90 10.34 9.41
CA PHE A 140 0.69 8.97 8.95
C PHE A 140 0.46 9.01 7.45
N HIS A 141 1.42 8.47 6.70
CA HIS A 141 1.40 8.51 5.25
C HIS A 141 0.96 7.16 4.67
N CYS A 142 -0.05 7.20 3.79
CA CYS A 142 -0.59 6.01 3.14
C CYS A 142 0.32 5.53 2.00
N SER A 143 0.54 4.22 1.92
CA SER A 143 1.22 3.47 0.84
C SER A 143 2.68 3.80 0.50
N GLY A 144 3.25 4.90 1.00
CA GLY A 144 4.69 5.20 0.85
C GLY A 144 5.59 4.52 1.89
N TYR A 145 6.90 4.77 1.77
CA TYR A 145 7.94 4.11 2.59
C TYR A 145 8.83 5.07 3.39
N MET A 146 8.80 6.38 3.10
CA MET A 146 9.59 7.36 3.87
C MET A 146 8.98 7.53 5.26
N ARG A 147 9.83 7.46 6.29
CA ARG A 147 9.47 7.63 7.70
C ARG A 147 10.41 8.61 8.39
N TRP A 148 9.92 9.25 9.44
CA TRP A 148 10.66 10.20 10.29
C TRP A 148 10.25 10.06 11.75
N ASP A 149 10.89 10.77 12.68
CA ASP A 149 10.64 10.60 14.13
C ASP A 149 9.15 10.75 14.50
N ASN A 150 8.47 11.67 13.82
CA ASN A 150 7.04 11.96 13.93
C ASN A 150 6.24 11.58 12.66
N MET A 151 6.76 10.70 11.81
CA MET A 151 6.06 10.23 10.60
C MET A 151 6.16 8.72 10.46
N GLY A 152 5.01 8.04 10.57
CA GLY A 152 4.85 6.62 10.27
C GLY A 152 4.18 6.40 8.92
N THR A 153 4.19 5.16 8.45
CA THR A 153 3.51 4.72 7.23
C THR A 153 2.37 3.77 7.56
N TYR A 154 1.37 3.70 6.69
CA TYR A 154 0.30 2.72 6.80
C TYR A 154 -0.26 2.31 5.44
N PHE A 155 -0.75 1.07 5.36
CA PHE A 155 -1.45 0.56 4.21
C PHE A 155 -2.29 -0.67 4.56
N ALA A 156 -3.45 -0.78 3.93
CA ALA A 156 -4.28 -1.97 3.94
C ALA A 156 -4.13 -2.64 2.56
N ASP A 157 -3.34 -3.72 2.49
CA ASP A 157 -2.95 -4.26 1.19
C ASP A 157 -3.89 -5.35 0.71
N LEU A 158 -4.33 -5.19 -0.53
CA LEU A 158 -5.38 -5.97 -1.16
C LEU A 158 -4.85 -7.21 -1.90
N TYR A 159 -3.52 -7.43 -1.99
CA TYR A 159 -2.97 -8.49 -2.85
C TYR A 159 -3.55 -9.88 -2.55
N GLN A 160 -3.80 -10.20 -1.28
CA GLN A 160 -4.40 -11.48 -0.87
C GLN A 160 -5.82 -11.63 -1.45
N VAL A 161 -6.61 -10.56 -1.41
CA VAL A 161 -7.97 -10.52 -1.96
C VAL A 161 -7.95 -10.53 -3.49
N TYR A 162 -7.00 -9.84 -4.12
CA TYR A 162 -6.77 -9.95 -5.56
C TYR A 162 -6.48 -11.38 -5.98
N TYR A 163 -5.67 -12.15 -5.24
CA TYR A 163 -5.48 -13.57 -5.54
C TYR A 163 -6.79 -14.37 -5.48
N LEU A 164 -7.61 -14.15 -4.45
CA LEU A 164 -8.92 -14.82 -4.32
C LEU A 164 -9.85 -14.47 -5.49
N ASN A 165 -9.89 -13.21 -5.89
CA ASN A 165 -10.61 -12.76 -7.08
C ASN A 165 -10.03 -13.35 -8.37
N GLY A 166 -8.71 -13.54 -8.42
CA GLY A 166 -8.02 -14.25 -9.49
C GLY A 166 -8.51 -15.69 -9.65
N LEU A 167 -8.63 -16.46 -8.56
CA LEU A 167 -9.16 -17.84 -8.61
C LEU A 167 -10.53 -17.89 -9.30
N MET A 168 -11.41 -16.94 -8.95
CA MET A 168 -12.73 -16.81 -9.58
C MET A 168 -12.64 -16.38 -11.05
N ALA A 169 -11.74 -15.44 -11.37
CA ALA A 169 -11.50 -15.01 -12.75
C ALA A 169 -11.04 -16.17 -13.65
N GLY A 170 -10.11 -17.00 -13.18
CA GLY A 170 -9.63 -18.19 -13.89
C GLY A 170 -10.72 -19.24 -14.13
N ALA A 171 -11.66 -19.37 -13.19
CA ALA A 171 -12.83 -20.23 -13.35
C ALA A 171 -13.80 -19.68 -14.41
N LEU A 172 -14.09 -18.38 -14.35
CA LEU A 172 -15.15 -17.74 -15.13
C LEU A 172 -14.75 -17.35 -16.55
N THR A 173 -13.48 -17.04 -16.81
CA THR A 173 -13.02 -16.67 -18.16
C THR A 173 -13.26 -17.81 -19.15
N LYS A 174 -13.84 -17.52 -20.31
CA LYS A 174 -14.03 -18.47 -21.41
C LYS A 174 -12.87 -18.41 -22.41
N THR A 175 -12.26 -17.24 -22.57
CA THR A 175 -11.18 -17.02 -23.54
C THR A 175 -9.79 -17.35 -22.99
N GLY A 176 -9.61 -17.37 -21.67
CA GLY A 176 -8.31 -17.40 -21.02
C GLY A 176 -7.58 -16.05 -21.04
N LYS A 177 -8.18 -15.02 -21.67
CA LYS A 177 -7.66 -13.66 -21.72
C LYS A 177 -8.39 -12.80 -20.70
N ILE A 178 -7.63 -12.23 -19.78
CA ILE A 178 -8.14 -11.42 -18.68
C ILE A 178 -7.56 -10.01 -18.80
N GLY A 179 -8.37 -8.99 -18.57
CA GLY A 179 -7.96 -7.60 -18.61
C GLY A 179 -7.61 -7.05 -17.23
N TYR A 180 -6.68 -6.10 -17.20
CA TYR A 180 -6.42 -5.26 -16.04
C TYR A 180 -6.29 -3.80 -16.47
N VAL A 181 -7.06 -2.90 -15.86
CA VAL A 181 -6.90 -1.46 -16.04
C VAL A 181 -6.18 -0.88 -14.83
N ALA A 182 -4.93 -0.48 -15.02
CA ALA A 182 -4.07 0.03 -13.96
C ALA A 182 -4.08 1.57 -13.96
N ALA A 183 -4.19 2.18 -12.78
CA ALA A 183 -3.97 3.62 -12.61
C ALA A 183 -2.51 3.99 -12.96
N PHE A 184 -1.58 3.46 -12.19
CA PHE A 184 -0.13 3.49 -12.41
C PHE A 184 0.44 2.11 -12.13
N THR A 185 1.57 1.76 -12.73
CA THR A 185 2.30 0.51 -12.43
C THR A 185 3.47 0.78 -11.49
N ILE A 186 3.12 1.30 -10.30
CA ILE A 186 3.99 1.38 -9.12
C ILE A 186 3.98 0.05 -8.34
N PRO A 187 4.87 -0.17 -7.35
CA PRO A 187 4.97 -1.45 -6.67
C PRO A 187 3.67 -2.01 -6.11
N GLU A 188 2.83 -1.17 -5.51
CA GLU A 188 1.49 -1.52 -5.04
C GLU A 188 0.64 -2.19 -6.12
N VAL A 189 0.48 -1.52 -7.26
CA VAL A 189 -0.38 -2.01 -8.34
C VAL A 189 0.23 -3.22 -9.03
N ILE A 190 1.56 -3.29 -9.15
CA ILE A 190 2.25 -4.49 -9.67
C ILE A 190 1.98 -5.70 -8.77
N ARG A 191 2.02 -5.54 -7.43
CA ARG A 191 1.63 -6.62 -6.49
C ARG A 191 0.20 -7.08 -6.74
N HIS A 192 -0.75 -6.17 -6.87
CA HIS A 192 -2.16 -6.49 -7.09
C HIS A 192 -2.37 -7.25 -8.41
N ILE A 193 -1.77 -6.77 -9.50
CA ILE A 193 -1.78 -7.43 -10.82
C ILE A 193 -1.23 -8.85 -10.71
N ASN A 194 -0.05 -9.01 -10.10
CA ASN A 194 0.59 -10.32 -9.99
C ASN A 194 -0.23 -11.28 -9.15
N ALA A 195 -0.76 -10.85 -8.00
CA ALA A 195 -1.56 -11.71 -7.14
C ALA A 195 -2.83 -12.19 -7.85
N PHE A 196 -3.54 -11.28 -8.54
CA PHE A 196 -4.69 -11.62 -9.37
C PHE A 196 -4.34 -12.60 -10.49
N ALA A 197 -3.21 -12.36 -11.18
CA ALA A 197 -2.73 -13.23 -12.24
C ALA A 197 -2.33 -14.63 -11.72
N ILE A 198 -1.73 -14.74 -10.53
CA ILE A 198 -1.39 -16.01 -9.88
C ILE A 198 -2.65 -16.82 -9.59
N GLY A 199 -3.67 -16.20 -8.97
CA GLY A 199 -4.94 -16.87 -8.71
C GLY A 199 -5.63 -17.34 -10.01
N ALA A 200 -5.67 -16.47 -11.02
CA ALA A 200 -6.29 -16.80 -12.31
C ALA A 200 -5.62 -18.00 -12.99
N LYS A 201 -4.29 -18.06 -12.97
CA LYS A 201 -3.53 -19.17 -13.54
C LYS A 201 -3.72 -20.46 -12.75
N GLU A 202 -3.74 -20.40 -11.42
CA GLU A 202 -3.91 -21.59 -10.57
C GLU A 202 -5.15 -22.41 -10.92
N VAL A 203 -6.28 -21.74 -11.16
CA VAL A 203 -7.53 -22.39 -11.57
C VAL A 203 -7.57 -22.60 -13.08
N GLY A 204 -7.27 -21.56 -13.86
CA GLY A 204 -7.45 -21.60 -15.32
C GLY A 204 -6.66 -22.69 -16.03
N GLU A 205 -5.42 -22.97 -15.61
CA GLU A 205 -4.60 -24.04 -16.21
C GLU A 205 -5.17 -25.43 -15.96
N GLN A 206 -5.79 -25.65 -14.79
CA GLN A 206 -6.43 -26.94 -14.48
C GLN A 206 -7.67 -27.18 -15.35
N LEU A 207 -8.23 -26.12 -15.94
CA LEU A 207 -9.32 -26.15 -16.90
C LEU A 207 -8.83 -26.19 -18.35
N GLY A 208 -7.52 -26.37 -18.57
CA GLY A 208 -6.91 -26.41 -19.90
C GLY A 208 -6.84 -25.05 -20.61
N LYS A 209 -6.99 -23.94 -19.87
CA LYS A 209 -6.92 -22.59 -20.44
C LYS A 209 -5.48 -22.08 -20.40
N ASN A 210 -5.04 -21.43 -21.48
CA ASN A 210 -3.82 -20.63 -21.48
C ASN A 210 -4.14 -19.24 -20.91
N ILE A 211 -3.85 -19.04 -19.63
CA ILE A 211 -4.16 -17.78 -18.95
C ILE A 211 -3.14 -16.70 -19.31
N GLU A 212 -3.64 -15.57 -19.80
CA GLU A 212 -2.87 -14.35 -20.03
C GLU A 212 -3.61 -13.14 -19.45
N VAL A 213 -2.90 -12.30 -18.70
CA VAL A 213 -3.44 -11.06 -18.11
C VAL A 213 -2.88 -9.86 -18.86
N TYR A 214 -3.74 -9.11 -19.52
CA TYR A 214 -3.39 -7.95 -20.35
C TYR A 214 -3.61 -6.66 -19.57
N VAL A 215 -2.55 -5.90 -19.35
CA VAL A 215 -2.56 -4.70 -18.52
C VAL A 215 -2.48 -3.45 -19.39
N VAL A 216 -3.41 -2.52 -19.21
CA VAL A 216 -3.34 -1.15 -19.76
C VAL A 216 -3.19 -0.17 -18.61
N GLU A 217 -2.20 0.72 -18.67
CA GLU A 217 -2.02 1.80 -17.70
C GLU A 217 -2.68 3.09 -18.21
N ILE A 218 -3.43 3.80 -17.36
CA ILE A 218 -4.14 5.04 -17.76
C ILE A 218 -3.42 6.33 -17.30
N GLY A 219 -2.45 6.19 -16.40
CA GLY A 219 -1.63 7.29 -15.89
C GLY A 219 -2.36 8.27 -14.97
N ALA A 220 -3.38 7.79 -14.25
CA ALA A 220 -4.15 8.57 -13.27
C ALA A 220 -4.89 7.63 -12.30
N TRP A 221 -5.02 8.04 -11.02
CA TRP A 221 -5.81 7.31 -10.03
C TRP A 221 -7.32 7.45 -10.27
N PHE A 222 -7.77 8.64 -10.67
CA PHE A 222 -9.17 8.93 -11.00
C PHE A 222 -9.26 9.51 -12.41
N ALA A 223 -9.73 8.70 -13.36
CA ALA A 223 -9.98 9.11 -14.74
C ALA A 223 -11.02 8.18 -15.41
N PRO A 224 -12.32 8.30 -15.02
CA PRO A 224 -13.39 7.42 -15.50
C PRO A 224 -13.43 7.22 -17.02
N ASP A 225 -13.28 8.29 -17.80
CA ASP A 225 -13.32 8.23 -19.27
C ASP A 225 -12.17 7.37 -19.83
N LYS A 226 -10.95 7.58 -19.33
CA LYS A 226 -9.78 6.80 -19.74
C LYS A 226 -9.90 5.33 -19.31
N ALA A 227 -10.47 5.09 -18.13
CA ALA A 227 -10.70 3.75 -17.61
C ALA A 227 -11.66 2.96 -18.52
N VAL A 228 -12.75 3.60 -18.96
CA VAL A 228 -13.72 3.02 -19.90
C VAL A 228 -13.09 2.79 -21.27
N ASP A 229 -12.27 3.71 -21.79
CA ASP A 229 -11.58 3.52 -23.07
C ASP A 229 -10.56 2.36 -23.02
N ALA A 230 -9.82 2.23 -21.92
CA ALA A 230 -8.93 1.11 -21.68
C ALA A 230 -9.70 -0.22 -21.59
N ALA A 231 -10.80 -0.26 -20.84
CA ALA A 231 -11.66 -1.44 -20.71
C ALA A 231 -12.26 -1.83 -22.07
N ARG A 232 -12.75 -0.86 -22.84
CA ARG A 232 -13.25 -1.06 -24.21
C ARG A 232 -12.19 -1.65 -25.12
N TYR A 233 -10.98 -1.12 -25.10
CA TYR A 233 -9.87 -1.68 -25.88
C TYR A 233 -9.57 -3.14 -25.51
N LEU A 234 -9.48 -3.45 -24.22
CA LEU A 234 -9.26 -4.82 -23.74
C LEU A 234 -10.37 -5.76 -24.20
N VAL A 235 -11.62 -5.31 -24.16
CA VAL A 235 -12.80 -6.11 -24.48
C VAL A 235 -13.03 -6.27 -25.98
N ASP A 236 -12.79 -5.25 -26.78
CA ASP A 236 -13.12 -5.25 -28.21
C ASP A 236 -11.94 -5.63 -29.11
N VAL A 237 -10.71 -5.31 -28.72
CA VAL A 237 -9.50 -5.59 -29.52
C VAL A 237 -8.72 -6.78 -28.99
N VAL A 238 -8.48 -6.84 -27.67
CA VAL A 238 -7.72 -7.96 -27.07
C VAL A 238 -8.61 -9.21 -26.92
N GLY A 239 -9.89 -9.00 -26.64
CA GLY A 239 -10.90 -10.05 -26.49
C GLY A 239 -10.95 -10.64 -25.08
N VAL A 240 -10.77 -9.81 -24.05
CA VAL A 240 -10.92 -10.24 -22.65
C VAL A 240 -12.40 -10.36 -22.27
N ASP A 241 -12.71 -11.26 -21.34
CA ASP A 241 -14.07 -11.46 -20.80
C ASP A 241 -14.16 -11.34 -19.27
N VAL A 242 -13.05 -11.04 -18.61
CA VAL A 242 -12.96 -10.69 -17.19
C VAL A 242 -12.02 -9.50 -17.04
N ILE A 243 -12.37 -8.52 -16.21
CA ILE A 243 -11.53 -7.34 -15.94
C ILE A 243 -11.41 -7.10 -14.43
N ALA A 244 -10.17 -6.89 -13.97
CA ALA A 244 -9.88 -6.25 -12.69
C ALA A 244 -9.27 -4.87 -12.93
N PHE A 245 -9.22 -4.01 -11.90
CA PHE A 245 -8.70 -2.66 -12.05
C PHE A 245 -8.19 -2.07 -10.74
N THR A 246 -7.44 -0.97 -10.85
CA THR A 246 -6.99 -0.09 -9.73
C THR A 246 -7.32 1.39 -9.91
N GLU A 247 -8.19 1.72 -10.87
CA GLU A 247 -8.75 3.08 -10.97
C GLU A 247 -9.84 3.27 -9.91
N ASP A 248 -9.95 4.49 -9.37
CA ASP A 248 -10.67 4.76 -8.13
C ASP A 248 -12.20 4.78 -8.26
N SER A 249 -12.77 4.68 -9.46
CA SER A 249 -14.21 4.87 -9.73
C SER A 249 -14.97 3.58 -10.06
N SER A 250 -16.30 3.68 -10.12
CA SER A 250 -17.20 2.62 -10.57
C SER A 250 -17.26 2.44 -12.10
N ALA A 251 -16.55 3.26 -12.88
CA ALA A 251 -16.78 3.39 -14.32
C ALA A 251 -16.59 2.08 -15.11
N ILE A 252 -15.62 1.25 -14.72
CA ILE A 252 -15.39 -0.06 -15.35
C ILE A 252 -16.53 -1.04 -15.04
N VAL A 253 -17.11 -0.95 -13.84
CA VAL A 253 -18.25 -1.78 -13.44
C VAL A 253 -19.49 -1.39 -14.24
N GLU A 254 -19.75 -0.09 -14.37
CA GLU A 254 -20.86 0.43 -15.18
C GLU A 254 -20.71 0.05 -16.65
N TYR A 255 -19.50 0.20 -17.21
CA TYR A 255 -19.18 -0.23 -18.57
C TYR A 255 -19.47 -1.74 -18.77
N ALA A 256 -19.02 -2.60 -17.85
CA ALA A 256 -19.27 -4.03 -17.91
C ALA A 256 -20.78 -4.34 -17.84
N GLN A 257 -21.53 -3.64 -16.99
CA GLN A 257 -22.98 -3.78 -16.88
C GLN A 257 -23.69 -3.34 -18.17
N GLU A 258 -23.21 -2.30 -18.84
CA GLU A 258 -23.70 -1.90 -20.17
C GLU A 258 -23.41 -2.96 -21.24
N GLN A 259 -22.22 -3.59 -21.21
CA GLN A 259 -21.90 -4.69 -22.12
C GLN A 259 -22.85 -5.88 -21.88
N TYR A 260 -23.12 -6.22 -20.62
CA TYR A 260 -24.06 -7.28 -20.26
C TYR A 260 -25.47 -7.02 -20.81
N LYS A 261 -25.97 -5.78 -20.67
CA LYS A 261 -27.26 -5.38 -21.26
C LYS A 261 -27.31 -5.52 -22.79
N ARG A 262 -26.15 -5.48 -23.45
CA ARG A 262 -25.99 -5.70 -24.91
C ARG A 262 -25.71 -7.16 -25.26
N GLY A 263 -25.77 -8.08 -24.29
CA GLY A 263 -25.55 -9.51 -24.49
C GLY A 263 -24.08 -9.95 -24.47
N LYS A 264 -23.15 -9.07 -24.08
CA LYS A 264 -21.72 -9.38 -23.94
C LYS A 264 -21.37 -9.51 -22.46
N GLU A 265 -21.11 -10.74 -22.01
CA GLU A 265 -20.70 -11.00 -20.63
C GLU A 265 -19.24 -10.59 -20.43
N VAL A 266 -19.01 -9.53 -19.64
CA VAL A 266 -17.71 -9.12 -19.13
C VAL A 266 -17.82 -9.07 -17.62
N TYR A 267 -17.11 -9.94 -16.91
CA TYR A 267 -17.20 -9.98 -15.45
C TYR A 267 -16.14 -9.11 -14.79
N VAL A 268 -16.47 -8.53 -13.65
CA VAL A 268 -15.63 -7.57 -12.94
C VAL A 268 -15.62 -7.82 -11.43
N PHE A 269 -14.70 -7.15 -10.74
CA PHE A 269 -14.53 -7.21 -9.29
C PHE A 269 -14.54 -5.78 -8.72
N SER A 270 -15.22 -5.58 -7.60
CA SER A 270 -15.24 -4.26 -6.94
C SER A 270 -13.84 -3.89 -6.44
N HIS A 271 -13.52 -2.60 -6.42
CA HIS A 271 -12.22 -2.09 -5.96
C HIS A 271 -12.40 -1.02 -4.89
N TYR A 272 -11.69 -1.17 -3.77
CA TYR A 272 -11.78 -0.41 -2.52
C TYR A 272 -13.15 -0.46 -1.82
N GLY A 273 -14.19 0.01 -2.50
CA GLY A 273 -15.56 0.08 -2.00
C GLY A 273 -16.47 -1.00 -2.58
N PRO A 274 -17.67 -1.17 -1.99
CA PRO A 274 -18.70 -2.07 -2.52
C PRO A 274 -19.31 -1.50 -3.81
N MET A 275 -19.03 -2.13 -4.96
CA MET A 275 -19.49 -1.63 -6.28
C MET A 275 -20.61 -2.49 -6.91
N TYR A 276 -21.14 -3.47 -6.19
CA TYR A 276 -22.21 -4.35 -6.68
C TYR A 276 -23.40 -3.60 -7.29
N GLU A 277 -23.84 -2.49 -6.70
CA GLU A 277 -25.03 -1.77 -7.14
C GLU A 277 -24.89 -1.16 -8.55
N PHE A 278 -23.66 -0.87 -8.98
CA PHE A 278 -23.36 -0.36 -10.32
C PHE A 278 -23.34 -1.46 -11.39
N GLY A 279 -23.20 -2.73 -10.98
CA GLY A 279 -23.09 -3.87 -11.88
C GLY A 279 -23.59 -5.19 -11.30
N PRO A 280 -24.88 -5.30 -10.91
CA PRO A 280 -25.40 -6.46 -10.19
C PRO A 280 -25.40 -7.76 -11.00
N ASP A 281 -25.22 -7.68 -12.33
CA ASP A 281 -25.10 -8.84 -13.22
C ASP A 281 -23.64 -9.25 -13.51
N VAL A 282 -22.68 -8.37 -13.24
CA VAL A 282 -21.29 -8.53 -13.71
C VAL A 282 -20.26 -8.53 -12.58
N VAL A 283 -20.57 -7.94 -11.43
CA VAL A 283 -19.70 -7.95 -10.25
C VAL A 283 -19.74 -9.34 -9.60
N VAL A 284 -18.61 -10.03 -9.63
CA VAL A 284 -18.47 -11.39 -9.06
C VAL A 284 -18.21 -11.33 -7.55
N SER A 285 -17.27 -10.48 -7.15
CA SER A 285 -16.79 -10.25 -5.79
C SER A 285 -16.07 -8.89 -5.78
N GLY A 286 -15.04 -8.71 -4.95
CA GLY A 286 -14.25 -7.49 -4.90
C GLY A 286 -13.21 -7.49 -3.80
N GLN A 287 -12.35 -6.48 -3.87
CA GLN A 287 -11.32 -6.20 -2.88
C GLN A 287 -11.73 -4.97 -2.07
N LEU A 288 -12.35 -5.21 -0.91
CA LEU A 288 -12.86 -4.15 -0.05
C LEU A 288 -11.80 -3.73 0.95
N VAL A 289 -11.67 -2.42 1.19
CA VAL A 289 -10.77 -1.85 2.19
C VAL A 289 -11.54 -1.30 3.37
N ARG A 290 -10.96 -1.41 4.57
CA ARG A 290 -11.57 -1.01 5.84
C ARG A 290 -10.59 -0.16 6.65
N TRP A 291 -10.41 1.09 6.19
CA TRP A 291 -9.47 2.04 6.80
C TRP A 291 -9.77 2.35 8.27
N GLU A 292 -11.02 2.21 8.70
CA GLU A 292 -11.41 2.39 10.10
C GLU A 292 -10.64 1.47 11.05
N VAL A 293 -10.22 0.29 10.58
CA VAL A 293 -9.44 -0.67 11.39
C VAL A 293 -8.09 -0.08 11.75
N ILE A 294 -7.38 0.46 10.75
CA ILE A 294 -6.06 1.07 10.94
C ILE A 294 -6.19 2.39 11.71
N TYR A 295 -7.16 3.24 11.35
CA TYR A 295 -7.37 4.53 12.02
C TYR A 295 -7.73 4.35 13.49
N ALA A 296 -8.57 3.38 13.82
CA ALA A 296 -8.91 3.10 15.21
C ALA A 296 -7.68 2.68 16.02
N ASP A 297 -6.85 1.80 15.47
CA ASP A 297 -5.62 1.38 16.15
C ASP A 297 -4.65 2.55 16.36
N ILE A 298 -4.34 3.31 15.29
CA ILE A 298 -3.45 4.47 15.38
C ILE A 298 -3.94 5.48 16.42
N LEU A 299 -5.22 5.89 16.33
CA LEU A 299 -5.77 6.94 17.20
C LEU A 299 -5.86 6.48 18.65
N THR A 300 -6.19 5.21 18.91
CA THR A 300 -6.22 4.67 20.28
C THR A 300 -4.82 4.55 20.88
N LYS A 301 -3.81 4.17 20.10
CA LYS A 301 -2.41 4.17 20.55
C LYS A 301 -1.85 5.57 20.78
N ILE A 302 -2.26 6.56 19.99
CA ILE A 302 -1.94 7.97 20.27
C ILE A 302 -2.63 8.38 21.57
N ARG A 303 -3.92 8.08 21.73
CA ARG A 303 -4.69 8.42 22.92
C ARG A 303 -4.10 7.78 24.18
N SER A 304 -3.56 6.58 24.11
CA SER A 304 -2.91 5.91 25.27
C SER A 304 -1.47 6.37 25.52
N GLY A 305 -0.86 7.13 24.61
CA GLY A 305 0.53 7.58 24.69
C GLY A 305 1.56 6.56 24.18
N VAL A 306 1.10 5.40 23.67
CA VAL A 306 1.96 4.39 23.04
C VAL A 306 2.62 4.96 21.79
N LEU A 307 1.86 5.65 20.95
CA LEU A 307 2.39 6.41 19.82
C LEU A 307 2.47 7.89 20.18
N ASN A 308 3.61 8.50 19.86
CA ASN A 308 3.87 9.91 20.10
C ASN A 308 4.85 10.46 19.04
N PRO A 309 5.06 11.78 18.95
CA PRO A 309 5.91 12.36 17.91
C PRO A 309 7.39 11.96 17.94
N LEU A 310 7.85 11.17 18.93
CA LEU A 310 9.25 10.77 19.08
C LEU A 310 9.51 9.32 18.64
N ASN A 311 8.48 8.53 18.35
CA ASN A 311 8.62 7.08 18.14
C ASN A 311 7.94 6.53 16.87
N LEU A 312 7.67 7.38 15.88
CA LEU A 312 7.03 6.96 14.62
C LEU A 312 8.00 6.49 13.54
N ARG A 313 9.32 6.73 13.68
CA ARG A 313 10.32 6.39 12.65
C ARG A 313 10.27 4.93 12.19
N ASN A 314 9.96 4.02 13.11
CA ASN A 314 9.88 2.58 12.83
C ASN A 314 8.43 2.09 12.72
N VAL A 315 7.44 2.98 12.82
CA VAL A 315 6.04 2.63 12.71
C VAL A 315 5.67 2.50 11.25
N ASP A 316 5.29 1.29 10.89
CA ASP A 316 4.76 0.95 9.58
C ASP A 316 3.60 -0.02 9.78
N TYR A 317 2.44 0.31 9.24
CA TYR A 317 1.27 -0.56 9.28
C TYR A 317 1.10 -1.19 7.91
N TRP A 318 1.18 -2.52 7.84
CA TRP A 318 0.83 -3.27 6.64
C TRP A 318 -0.19 -4.32 7.01
N TYR A 319 -1.45 -3.95 6.84
CA TYR A 319 -2.57 -4.75 7.32
C TYR A 319 -3.17 -5.54 6.17
N LEU A 320 -3.29 -6.85 6.38
CA LEU A 320 -3.77 -7.85 5.42
C LEU A 320 -5.10 -8.46 5.89
N LEU A 321 -5.59 -9.51 5.23
CA LEU A 321 -6.87 -10.16 5.56
C LEU A 321 -6.98 -10.56 7.03
N ASN A 322 -5.88 -11.01 7.64
CA ASN A 322 -5.86 -11.43 9.05
C ASN A 322 -6.22 -10.32 10.05
N THR A 323 -6.09 -9.05 9.64
CA THR A 323 -6.42 -7.88 10.46
C THR A 323 -7.89 -7.46 10.33
N GLY A 324 -8.53 -7.87 9.24
CA GLY A 324 -9.83 -7.35 8.82
C GLY A 324 -9.80 -5.94 8.22
N ALA A 325 -8.61 -5.35 7.97
CA ALA A 325 -8.47 -4.07 7.26
C ALA A 325 -8.71 -4.18 5.75
N VAL A 326 -8.71 -5.41 5.22
CA VAL A 326 -9.17 -5.74 3.87
C VAL A 326 -10.12 -6.93 3.96
N GLU A 327 -11.03 -7.04 3.00
CA GLU A 327 -12.08 -8.04 3.01
C GLU A 327 -12.45 -8.49 1.58
N LEU A 328 -12.78 -9.77 1.42
CA LEU A 328 -13.34 -10.29 0.17
C LEU A 328 -14.80 -9.87 0.08
N GLY A 329 -15.20 -9.11 -0.94
CA GLY A 329 -16.60 -8.71 -1.06
C GLY A 329 -16.99 -7.91 -2.28
N ALA A 330 -18.20 -8.19 -2.78
CA ALA A 330 -18.89 -7.38 -3.78
C ALA A 330 -19.70 -6.23 -3.17
N HIS A 331 -20.21 -6.41 -1.95
CA HIS A 331 -21.11 -5.46 -1.29
C HIS A 331 -21.06 -5.58 0.24
N VAL A 332 -21.49 -4.53 0.94
CA VAL A 332 -21.71 -4.51 2.38
C VAL A 332 -23.14 -4.05 2.61
N PHE A 333 -23.96 -4.90 3.22
CA PHE A 333 -25.36 -4.58 3.52
C PHE A 333 -25.48 -3.62 4.71
N GLU A 334 -26.64 -2.95 4.85
CA GLU A 334 -26.91 -2.01 5.95
C GLU A 334 -26.71 -2.62 7.35
N ASN A 335 -26.92 -3.93 7.49
CA ASN A 335 -26.70 -4.66 8.74
C ASN A 335 -25.21 -5.01 9.00
N GLY A 336 -24.29 -4.53 8.16
CA GLY A 336 -22.85 -4.76 8.25
C GLY A 336 -22.37 -6.10 7.70
N THR A 337 -23.26 -6.96 7.18
CA THR A 337 -22.84 -8.24 6.58
C THR A 337 -22.24 -8.03 5.20
N VAL A 338 -21.19 -8.78 4.89
CA VAL A 338 -20.47 -8.68 3.61
C VAL A 338 -20.97 -9.73 2.65
N MET A 339 -21.37 -9.32 1.45
CA MET A 339 -21.59 -10.22 0.33
C MET A 339 -20.24 -10.58 -0.29
N MET A 340 -19.61 -11.62 0.22
CA MET A 340 -18.27 -12.06 -0.25
C MET A 340 -18.28 -12.38 -1.74
N VAL A 341 -19.22 -13.19 -2.21
CA VAL A 341 -19.40 -13.54 -3.61
C VAL A 341 -20.86 -13.29 -3.98
N ASN A 342 -21.07 -12.64 -5.13
CA ASN A 342 -22.41 -12.41 -5.66
C ASN A 342 -23.13 -13.76 -5.88
N PRO A 343 -24.31 -13.99 -5.27
CA PRO A 343 -25.05 -15.25 -5.35
C PRO A 343 -25.27 -15.78 -6.77
N LYS A 344 -25.33 -14.91 -7.79
CA LYS A 344 -25.45 -15.32 -9.21
C LYS A 344 -24.29 -16.17 -9.71
N PHE A 345 -23.10 -16.00 -9.12
CA PHE A 345 -21.87 -16.69 -9.55
C PHE A 345 -21.56 -17.92 -8.72
N VAL A 346 -22.18 -18.07 -7.55
CA VAL A 346 -21.93 -19.21 -6.64
C VAL A 346 -22.19 -20.56 -7.33
N PRO A 347 -23.31 -20.78 -8.06
CA PRO A 347 -23.52 -22.06 -8.76
C PRO A 347 -22.41 -22.35 -9.78
N LYS A 348 -22.06 -21.37 -10.62
CA LYS A 348 -20.99 -21.50 -11.63
C LYS A 348 -19.65 -21.85 -11.00
N LEU A 349 -19.31 -21.23 -9.88
CA LEU A 349 -18.05 -21.50 -9.16
C LEU A 349 -18.06 -22.85 -8.43
N ARG A 350 -19.23 -23.36 -8.02
CA ARG A 350 -19.36 -24.68 -7.39
C ARG A 350 -19.28 -25.83 -8.39
N GLU A 351 -19.72 -25.62 -9.63
CA GLU A 351 -19.63 -26.62 -10.71
C GLU A 351 -18.19 -26.87 -11.17
N VAL A 352 -17.31 -25.86 -11.06
CA VAL A 352 -15.91 -25.98 -11.43
C VAL A 352 -15.13 -26.65 -10.29
N VAL A 353 -14.68 -27.89 -10.52
CA VAL A 353 -13.86 -28.66 -9.57
C VAL A 353 -12.41 -28.69 -10.00
N VAL A 354 -11.51 -28.32 -9.08
CA VAL A 354 -10.06 -28.31 -9.27
C VAL A 354 -9.38 -29.15 -8.19
N LYS A 355 -8.09 -29.40 -8.35
CA LYS A 355 -7.25 -29.99 -7.31
C LYS A 355 -6.64 -28.85 -6.48
N ASP A 356 -6.84 -28.88 -5.17
CA ASP A 356 -6.13 -27.98 -4.24
C ASP A 356 -4.62 -28.31 -4.30
N ARG A 357 -3.79 -27.33 -4.64
CA ARG A 357 -2.33 -27.53 -4.76
C ARG A 357 -1.64 -27.80 -3.41
N LEU A 358 -2.22 -27.35 -2.30
CA LEU A 358 -1.68 -27.57 -0.95
C LEU A 358 -2.19 -28.87 -0.34
N ALA A 359 -3.50 -29.07 -0.32
CA ALA A 359 -4.13 -30.22 0.33
C ALA A 359 -4.22 -31.47 -0.56
N GLY A 360 -4.15 -31.29 -1.90
CA GLY A 360 -4.18 -32.37 -2.88
C GLY A 360 -5.56 -32.97 -3.15
N ASP A 361 -6.59 -32.56 -2.42
CA ASP A 361 -7.98 -32.99 -2.60
C ASP A 361 -8.67 -32.28 -3.78
N LYS A 362 -9.78 -32.86 -4.25
CA LYS A 362 -10.65 -32.21 -5.23
C LYS A 362 -11.63 -31.30 -4.50
N ILE A 363 -11.75 -30.07 -4.96
CA ILE A 363 -12.57 -29.04 -4.32
C ILE A 363 -13.21 -28.15 -5.38
N SER A 364 -14.40 -27.63 -5.11
CA SER A 364 -15.01 -26.62 -5.99
C SER A 364 -14.23 -25.30 -5.93
N VAL A 365 -14.25 -24.48 -6.97
CA VAL A 365 -13.56 -23.18 -6.94
C VAL A 365 -14.14 -22.28 -5.84
N PHE A 366 -15.46 -22.32 -5.62
CA PHE A 366 -16.08 -21.58 -4.52
C PHE A 366 -15.47 -21.99 -3.16
N ASP A 367 -15.41 -23.29 -2.88
CA ASP A 367 -14.90 -23.78 -1.60
C ASP A 367 -13.37 -23.57 -1.49
N LEU A 368 -12.64 -23.60 -2.60
CA LEU A 368 -11.21 -23.25 -2.64
C LEU A 368 -10.98 -21.79 -2.25
N VAL A 369 -11.78 -20.86 -2.81
CA VAL A 369 -11.72 -19.43 -2.45
C VAL A 369 -11.96 -19.26 -0.96
N MET A 370 -13.00 -19.89 -0.41
CA MET A 370 -13.31 -19.78 1.03
C MET A 370 -12.23 -20.44 1.91
N ARG A 371 -11.65 -21.56 1.47
CA ARG A 371 -10.53 -22.20 2.18
C ARG A 371 -9.31 -21.28 2.21
N ARG A 372 -8.93 -20.70 1.07
CA ARG A 372 -7.79 -19.78 0.97
C ARG A 372 -8.01 -18.50 1.76
N TYR A 373 -9.23 -17.96 1.73
CA TYR A 373 -9.64 -16.84 2.56
C TYR A 373 -9.37 -17.12 4.05
N GLU A 374 -9.83 -18.26 4.58
CA GLU A 374 -9.59 -18.62 5.98
C GLU A 374 -8.10 -18.86 6.29
N GLN A 375 -7.36 -19.49 5.36
CA GLN A 375 -5.91 -19.72 5.52
C GLN A 375 -5.09 -18.43 5.55
N MET A 376 -5.50 -17.42 4.78
CA MET A 376 -4.89 -16.08 4.80
C MET A 376 -5.34 -15.25 6.01
N ARG A 377 -6.55 -15.48 6.51
CA ARG A 377 -7.07 -14.79 7.70
C ARG A 377 -6.48 -15.34 9.00
N ARG A 378 -6.14 -16.62 9.04
CA ARG A 378 -5.64 -17.29 10.25
C ARG A 378 -4.15 -17.03 10.46
N ALA A 379 -3.83 -16.05 11.31
CA ALA A 379 -2.47 -15.77 11.78
C ALA A 379 -2.47 -15.43 13.29
N PRO A 380 -2.60 -16.45 14.17
CA PRO A 380 -2.99 -16.24 15.57
C PRO A 380 -1.98 -15.43 16.40
N ILE A 381 -0.67 -15.56 16.13
CA ILE A 381 0.34 -14.74 16.83
C ILE A 381 0.51 -13.40 16.13
N LEU A 382 0.57 -13.39 14.79
CA LEU A 382 0.78 -12.16 14.04
C LEU A 382 -0.28 -11.10 14.39
N GLN A 383 -1.54 -11.50 14.58
CA GLN A 383 -2.61 -10.59 14.99
C GLN A 383 -2.33 -9.89 16.33
N ALA A 384 -1.75 -10.59 17.31
CA ALA A 384 -1.35 -9.99 18.58
C ALA A 384 -0.08 -9.14 18.46
N LEU A 385 0.79 -9.45 17.49
CA LEU A 385 2.04 -8.72 17.26
C LEU A 385 1.84 -7.44 16.46
N GLN A 386 0.75 -7.33 15.70
CA GLN A 386 0.36 -6.15 14.90
C GLN A 386 0.22 -4.86 15.71
N PHE A 387 0.19 -4.96 17.05
CA PHE A 387 0.29 -3.82 17.94
C PHE A 387 1.72 -3.26 18.08
N SER A 388 2.72 -3.89 17.48
CA SER A 388 4.13 -3.54 17.56
C SER A 388 4.70 -3.07 16.22
N ALA A 389 5.73 -2.22 16.30
CA ALA A 389 6.49 -1.75 15.13
C ALA A 389 7.35 -2.85 14.47
N LEU A 390 7.54 -4.01 15.13
CA LEU A 390 8.41 -5.10 14.65
C LEU A 390 7.65 -6.18 13.84
N THR A 391 6.34 -6.02 13.67
CA THR A 391 5.46 -7.03 13.04
C THR A 391 6.00 -7.55 11.72
N HIS A 392 6.51 -6.67 10.86
CA HIS A 392 7.01 -7.01 9.51
C HIS A 392 8.20 -7.97 9.50
N GLU A 393 8.99 -8.03 10.57
CA GLU A 393 10.09 -8.99 10.70
C GLU A 393 9.57 -10.42 10.92
N LEU A 394 8.38 -10.54 11.50
CA LEU A 394 7.79 -11.81 11.94
C LEU A 394 6.81 -12.39 10.93
N GLU A 395 6.35 -11.61 9.94
CA GLU A 395 5.44 -12.06 8.87
C GLU A 395 6.04 -13.16 7.98
N ASN A 396 7.36 -13.15 7.82
CA ASN A 396 8.08 -14.16 7.04
C ASN A 396 8.31 -15.46 7.82
N LEU A 397 8.23 -15.40 9.15
CA LEU A 397 8.38 -16.57 10.00
C LEU A 397 7.06 -17.35 9.99
N THR A 398 7.01 -18.45 9.25
CA THR A 398 5.76 -19.23 9.14
C THR A 398 5.48 -20.02 10.42
N TYR A 399 6.53 -20.55 11.05
CA TYR A 399 6.42 -21.30 12.31
C TYR A 399 7.67 -21.14 13.18
N VAL A 400 7.51 -21.47 14.46
CA VAL A 400 8.61 -21.67 15.41
C VAL A 400 8.61 -23.13 15.86
N ASP A 401 9.78 -23.76 15.88
CA ASP A 401 9.99 -25.06 16.51
C ASP A 401 10.17 -24.85 18.02
N ILE A 402 9.26 -25.45 18.80
CA ILE A 402 9.24 -25.37 20.26
C ILE A 402 9.70 -26.68 20.93
N GLY A 403 10.10 -27.69 20.14
CA GLY A 403 10.44 -29.03 20.61
C GLY A 403 9.23 -29.85 21.12
N GLY A 404 9.43 -31.14 21.39
CA GLY A 404 8.40 -32.01 21.97
C GLY A 404 7.44 -32.68 20.97
N LYS A 405 6.22 -33.05 21.42
CA LYS A 405 5.19 -33.70 20.58
C LYS A 405 4.48 -32.72 19.63
N GLU A 406 4.42 -31.44 20.00
CA GLU A 406 3.91 -30.35 19.18
C GLU A 406 5.11 -29.69 18.49
N ARG A 407 5.38 -30.10 17.25
CA ARG A 407 6.65 -29.74 16.57
C ARG A 407 6.66 -28.35 15.93
N LEU A 408 5.51 -27.71 15.70
CA LEU A 408 5.41 -26.48 14.90
C LEU A 408 4.25 -25.60 15.39
N TYR A 409 4.54 -24.35 15.80
CA TYR A 409 3.52 -23.36 16.14
C TYR A 409 3.46 -22.27 15.06
N LEU A 410 2.28 -22.03 14.47
CA LEU A 410 2.10 -21.05 13.38
C LEU A 410 2.26 -19.61 13.87
N VAL A 411 3.11 -18.84 13.19
CA VAL A 411 3.35 -17.43 13.49
C VAL A 411 2.61 -16.54 12.48
N SER A 412 2.87 -16.71 11.19
CA SER A 412 2.18 -16.00 10.10
C SER A 412 1.07 -16.83 9.44
N THR A 413 0.50 -16.33 8.35
CA THR A 413 -0.63 -16.96 7.64
C THR A 413 -0.25 -18.34 7.10
N GLU A 414 -1.21 -19.28 7.08
CA GLU A 414 -1.01 -20.64 6.56
C GLU A 414 -0.72 -20.66 5.05
N PHE A 415 -1.19 -19.64 4.34
CA PHE A 415 -1.00 -19.49 2.90
C PHE A 415 -0.66 -18.06 2.52
N ASP A 416 0.10 -17.93 1.43
CA ASP A 416 0.45 -16.69 0.76
C ASP A 416 0.54 -16.95 -0.75
N PRO A 417 -0.04 -16.09 -1.62
CA PRO A 417 0.03 -16.28 -3.06
C PRO A 417 1.44 -16.09 -3.63
N PHE A 418 2.34 -15.37 -2.94
CA PHE A 418 3.70 -15.12 -3.38
C PHE A 418 4.68 -16.18 -2.85
N ILE A 419 4.34 -17.44 -3.06
CA ILE A 419 5.19 -18.60 -2.80
C ILE A 419 5.56 -19.23 -4.13
N GLY A 420 6.86 -19.45 -4.35
CA GLY A 420 7.34 -20.09 -5.57
C GLY A 420 6.83 -21.53 -5.76
N PRO A 421 6.88 -22.06 -6.99
CA PRO A 421 7.62 -21.52 -8.12
C PRO A 421 6.90 -20.38 -8.83
N LEU A 422 7.59 -19.25 -9.03
CA LEU A 422 7.10 -18.10 -9.81
C LEU A 422 8.20 -17.62 -10.75
N ASP A 423 7.87 -17.47 -12.01
CA ASP A 423 8.76 -16.86 -13.01
C ASP A 423 8.14 -15.59 -13.56
N GLY A 424 8.98 -14.59 -13.81
CA GLY A 424 8.57 -13.26 -14.21
C GLY A 424 9.64 -12.48 -14.96
N TRP A 425 9.30 -11.25 -15.29
CA TRP A 425 10.15 -10.30 -16.01
C TRP A 425 10.07 -8.93 -15.35
N CYS A 426 11.20 -8.24 -15.33
CA CYS A 426 11.33 -6.95 -14.67
C CYS A 426 10.78 -5.83 -15.54
N LYS A 427 9.97 -4.94 -14.94
CA LYS A 427 9.49 -3.73 -15.62
C LYS A 427 10.61 -2.70 -15.74
N TYR A 428 11.41 -2.57 -14.68
CA TYR A 428 12.59 -1.71 -14.62
C TYR A 428 13.83 -2.55 -14.37
N THR A 429 14.99 -2.17 -14.91
CA THR A 429 16.24 -2.94 -14.78
C THR A 429 17.40 -2.03 -14.40
N GLY A 430 18.44 -2.61 -13.79
CA GLY A 430 19.65 -1.87 -13.42
C GLY A 430 19.41 -0.83 -12.31
N THR A 431 19.91 0.40 -12.49
CA THR A 431 19.85 1.46 -11.45
C THR A 431 18.44 1.99 -11.17
N TYR A 432 17.48 1.69 -12.04
CA TYR A 432 16.08 2.08 -11.90
C TYR A 432 15.21 1.00 -11.26
N ALA A 433 15.79 -0.19 -11.00
CA ALA A 433 15.10 -1.28 -10.33
C ALA A 433 15.03 -1.04 -8.81
N PHE A 434 13.86 -1.32 -8.25
CA PHE A 434 13.59 -1.26 -6.83
C PHE A 434 13.97 -2.58 -6.14
N THR A 435 13.70 -3.74 -6.77
CA THR A 435 14.05 -5.04 -6.17
C THR A 435 15.47 -5.48 -6.48
N GLU A 436 16.06 -6.27 -5.58
CA GLU A 436 17.36 -6.91 -5.80
C GLU A 436 17.34 -7.91 -6.97
N TYR A 437 16.17 -8.48 -7.28
CA TYR A 437 15.99 -9.35 -8.44
C TYR A 437 16.23 -8.57 -9.74
N CYS A 438 15.56 -7.43 -9.89
CA CYS A 438 15.59 -6.62 -11.10
C CYS A 438 16.84 -5.75 -11.25
N LYS A 439 17.58 -5.52 -10.16
CA LYS A 439 18.94 -4.97 -10.23
C LYS A 439 19.94 -5.94 -10.86
N LYS A 440 19.70 -7.25 -10.74
CA LYS A 440 20.64 -8.31 -11.16
C LYS A 440 20.31 -8.94 -12.51
N SER A 441 19.02 -9.00 -12.87
CA SER A 441 18.57 -9.62 -14.11
C SER A 441 17.24 -9.06 -14.57
N ASP A 442 16.99 -9.09 -15.87
CA ASP A 442 15.68 -8.73 -16.45
C ASP A 442 14.63 -9.84 -16.24
N LYS A 443 15.06 -11.01 -15.75
CA LYS A 443 14.20 -12.16 -15.41
C LYS A 443 14.16 -12.38 -13.91
N VAL A 444 12.99 -12.71 -13.39
CA VAL A 444 12.78 -13.08 -12.00
C VAL A 444 12.39 -14.56 -11.94
N SER A 445 13.01 -15.30 -11.02
CA SER A 445 12.62 -16.68 -10.72
C SER A 445 12.66 -16.89 -9.21
N ILE A 446 11.52 -17.25 -8.64
CA ILE A 446 11.33 -17.54 -7.22
C ILE A 446 11.20 -19.06 -7.09
N PRO A 447 12.15 -19.76 -6.44
CA PRO A 447 12.13 -21.21 -6.34
C PRO A 447 10.93 -21.77 -5.58
N ALA A 448 10.60 -23.04 -5.83
CA ALA A 448 9.53 -23.74 -5.13
C ALA A 448 9.68 -23.68 -3.60
N GLY A 449 8.62 -23.27 -2.91
CA GLY A 449 8.59 -23.15 -1.44
C GLY A 449 9.23 -21.89 -0.86
N VAL A 450 9.81 -21.01 -1.68
CA VAL A 450 10.31 -19.70 -1.23
C VAL A 450 9.15 -18.72 -1.18
N ARG A 451 8.87 -18.19 0.01
CA ARG A 451 7.88 -17.13 0.25
C ARG A 451 8.55 -15.77 0.15
N LEU A 452 7.97 -14.86 -0.63
CA LEU A 452 8.39 -13.45 -0.68
C LEU A 452 7.90 -12.71 0.57
N GLY A 453 8.77 -11.88 1.14
CA GLY A 453 8.46 -11.15 2.36
C GLY A 453 8.05 -9.71 2.15
N HIS A 454 7.79 -9.00 3.25
CA HIS A 454 7.41 -7.58 3.23
C HIS A 454 8.30 -6.75 2.30
N ALA A 455 9.62 -6.79 2.48
CA ALA A 455 10.54 -5.97 1.69
C ALA A 455 10.52 -6.29 0.19
N ASP A 456 10.36 -7.57 -0.18
CA ASP A 456 10.28 -8.02 -1.58
C ASP A 456 9.01 -7.52 -2.24
N LEU A 457 7.90 -7.61 -1.51
CA LEU A 457 6.58 -7.22 -1.96
C LEU A 457 6.45 -5.69 -2.02
N TRP A 458 6.88 -4.97 -0.98
CA TRP A 458 6.75 -3.52 -0.87
C TRP A 458 7.44 -2.77 -2.02
N ASN A 459 8.53 -3.34 -2.55
CA ASN A 459 9.33 -2.77 -3.63
C ASN A 459 9.13 -3.46 -4.98
N MET A 460 8.12 -4.32 -5.14
CA MET A 460 7.93 -5.14 -6.34
C MET A 460 7.93 -4.33 -7.64
N ASP A 461 8.76 -4.73 -8.61
CA ASP A 461 8.95 -4.02 -9.88
C ASP A 461 9.02 -4.96 -11.09
N TRP A 462 8.42 -6.15 -10.94
CA TRP A 462 8.40 -7.20 -11.95
C TRP A 462 7.02 -7.81 -12.07
N PHE A 463 6.71 -8.37 -13.23
CA PHE A 463 5.45 -9.06 -13.50
C PHE A 463 5.67 -10.56 -13.65
N VAL A 464 4.71 -11.38 -13.20
CA VAL A 464 4.70 -12.82 -13.51
C VAL A 464 4.61 -13.05 -15.02
N SER A 465 5.19 -14.15 -15.50
CA SER A 465 5.50 -14.38 -16.93
C SER A 465 4.28 -14.40 -17.88
N TRP A 466 3.08 -14.61 -17.35
CA TRP A 466 1.82 -14.59 -18.10
C TRP A 466 1.07 -13.25 -18.04
N VAL A 467 1.67 -12.22 -17.44
CA VAL A 467 1.20 -10.83 -17.54
C VAL A 467 1.82 -10.18 -18.77
N LYS A 468 0.98 -9.55 -19.58
CA LYS A 468 1.32 -8.78 -20.79
C LYS A 468 1.03 -7.31 -20.53
N TYR A 469 2.08 -6.53 -20.29
CA TYR A 469 1.95 -5.08 -20.14
C TYR A 469 1.86 -4.40 -21.51
N LEU A 470 0.75 -3.71 -21.79
CA LEU A 470 0.49 -3.06 -23.07
C LEU A 470 0.87 -1.58 -23.10
N GLY A 471 1.47 -1.07 -22.02
CA GLY A 471 1.90 0.32 -21.89
C GLY A 471 0.79 1.28 -21.43
N GLY A 472 1.19 2.55 -21.30
CA GLY A 472 0.28 3.67 -21.06
C GLY A 472 -0.56 4.00 -22.29
N ARG A 473 -1.85 4.29 -22.10
CA ARG A 473 -2.76 4.72 -23.19
C ARG A 473 -3.50 6.00 -22.89
#